data_AF-A0A916VRM9-F1
#
_entry.id   AF-A0A916VRM9-F1
#
_cell.length_a   1.000
_cell.length_b   1.000
_cell.length_c   1.000
_cell.angle_alpha   90.00
_cell.angle_beta   90.00
_cell.angle_gamma   90.00
#
_symmetry.space_group_name_H-M   'P 1'
#
loop_
_entity.id
_entity.type
_entity.pdbx_description
1 polymer ?
#
loop_
_entity_poly.entity_id
_entity_poly.type
_entity_poly.pdbx_seq_one_letter_code
_entity_poly.pdbx_strand_id
1 'polypeptide(L)' 'MKVVKEGQIVVIHCKAGLGRTGTVAACCLVALGYSAVEAIAKVRQTRQYTIKTKQQENFVFRFAQELTPEKLTLSAL' A
#
# COMPACT_ATOMS: atom_id res chain seq x y z
N MET A 1 -10.38 -2.03 -5.14
CA MET A 1 -10.59 -1.73 -3.68
C MET A 1 -12.06 -1.86 -3.23
N LYS A 2 -12.87 -2.74 -3.83
CA LYS A 2 -14.31 -2.90 -3.51
C LYS A 2 -14.54 -3.32 -2.05
N VAL A 3 -13.87 -4.37 -1.60
CA VAL A 3 -13.99 -4.91 -0.22
C VAL A 3 -13.75 -3.86 0.87
N VAL A 4 -12.75 -2.99 0.71
CA VAL A 4 -12.47 -1.90 1.67
C VAL A 4 -13.57 -0.85 1.65
N LYS A 5 -14.10 -0.50 0.47
CA LYS A 5 -15.19 0.47 0.31
C LYS A 5 -16.52 -0.05 0.89
N GLU A 6 -16.71 -1.36 0.94
CA GLU A 6 -17.86 -2.03 1.55
C GLU A 6 -17.71 -2.22 3.07
N GLY A 7 -16.63 -1.72 3.68
CA GLY A 7 -16.39 -1.82 5.12
C GLY A 7 -15.88 -3.19 5.57
N GLN A 8 -15.50 -4.08 4.65
CA GLN A 8 -14.91 -5.36 4.99
C GLN A 8 -13.46 -5.22 5.46
N ILE A 9 -13.04 -6.10 6.36
CA ILE A 9 -11.68 -6.11 6.93
C ILE A 9 -10.76 -6.95 6.03
N VAL A 10 -9.62 -6.36 5.65
CA VAL A 10 -8.56 -7.05 4.91
C VAL A 10 -7.31 -7.15 5.79
N VAL A 11 -6.77 -8.36 5.92
CA VAL A 11 -5.52 -8.62 6.65
C VAL A 11 -4.37 -8.83 5.67
N ILE A 12 -3.28 -8.10 5.86
CA ILE A 12 -2.05 -8.24 5.09
C ILE A 12 -0.95 -8.73 6.03
N HIS A 13 -0.25 -9.81 5.68
CA HIS A 13 0.87 -10.30 6.48
C HIS A 13 2.04 -10.78 5.61
N CYS A 14 3.17 -10.98 6.27
CA CYS A 14 4.33 -11.70 5.74
C CYS A 14 4.88 -12.57 6.88
N LYS A 15 6.17 -12.88 6.88
CA LYS A 15 6.78 -13.64 7.99
C LYS A 15 6.79 -12.87 9.32
N ALA A 16 7.18 -11.59 9.30
CA ALA A 16 7.36 -10.78 10.51
C ALA A 16 6.49 -9.51 10.58
N GLY A 17 5.69 -9.24 9.54
CA GLY A 17 4.83 -8.05 9.49
C GLY A 17 5.54 -6.70 9.34
N LEU A 18 6.86 -6.65 9.10
CA LEU A 18 7.63 -5.40 9.07
C LEU A 18 8.10 -4.97 7.66
N GLY A 19 8.37 -5.92 6.75
CA GLY A 19 8.84 -5.59 5.41
C GLY A 19 7.71 -5.44 4.41
N ARG A 20 7.46 -6.54 3.68
CA ARG A 20 6.46 -6.65 2.62
C ARG A 20 5.05 -6.22 3.04
N THR A 21 4.66 -6.51 4.28
CA THR A 21 3.36 -6.09 4.83
C THR A 21 3.17 -4.57 4.74
N GLY A 22 4.15 -3.80 5.22
CA GLY A 22 4.08 -2.34 5.16
C GLY A 22 4.13 -1.81 3.73
N THR A 23 4.93 -2.46 2.86
CA THR A 23 5.02 -2.08 1.44
C THR A 23 3.66 -2.22 0.74
N VAL A 24 2.98 -3.36 0.89
CA VAL A 24 1.67 -3.59 0.28
C VAL A 24 0.61 -2.68 0.89
N ALA A 25 0.61 -2.49 2.22
CA ALA A 25 -0.31 -1.56 2.87
C ALA A 25 -0.16 -0.12 2.35
N ALA A 26 1.08 0.34 2.11
CA ALA A 26 1.33 1.64 1.51
C ALA A 26 0.82 1.72 0.06
N CYS A 27 1.03 0.67 -0.76
CA CYS A 27 0.44 0.62 -2.11
C CYS A 27 -1.10 0.67 -2.07
N CYS A 28 -1.75 0.02 -1.10
CA CYS A 28 -3.20 0.15 -0.92
C CYS A 28 -3.64 1.59 -0.62
N LEU A 29 -2.90 2.30 0.24
CA LEU A 29 -3.17 3.72 0.49
C LEU A 29 -2.96 4.59 -0.75
N VAL A 30 -1.92 4.31 -1.54
CA VAL A 30 -1.72 4.97 -2.85
C VAL A 30 -2.92 4.73 -3.77
N ALA A 31 -3.41 3.50 -3.85
CA ALA A 31 -4.60 3.15 -4.62
C ALA A 31 -5.90 3.77 -4.08
N LEU A 32 -5.89 4.29 -2.85
CA LEU A 32 -6.98 5.06 -2.24
C LEU A 32 -6.78 6.58 -2.38
N GLY A 33 -5.75 7.04 -3.10
CA GLY A 33 -5.53 8.43 -3.45
C GLY A 33 -4.47 9.17 -2.63
N TYR A 34 -3.77 8.50 -1.72
CA TYR A 34 -2.65 9.10 -1.00
C TYR A 34 -1.41 9.19 -1.89
N SER A 35 -0.56 10.20 -1.69
CA SER A 35 0.78 10.18 -2.29
C SER A 35 1.62 9.04 -1.69
N ALA A 36 2.64 8.58 -2.42
CA ALA A 36 3.58 7.56 -1.92
C ALA A 36 4.26 7.98 -0.60
N VAL A 37 4.57 9.27 -0.46
CA VAL A 37 5.18 9.83 0.76
C VAL A 37 4.21 9.74 1.94
N GLU A 38 2.97 10.20 1.77
CA GLU A 38 1.94 10.14 2.80
C GLU A 38 1.61 8.70 3.18
N ALA A 39 1.51 7.81 2.19
CA ALA A 39 1.23 6.39 2.42
C ALA A 39 2.32 5.71 3.27
N ILE A 40 3.60 5.92 2.95
CA ILE A 40 4.73 5.39 3.73
C ILE A 40 4.72 5.96 5.15
N ALA A 41 4.51 7.28 5.28
CA ALA A 41 4.46 7.94 6.59
C ALA A 41 3.32 7.39 7.45
N LYS A 42 2.11 7.27 6.89
CA LYS A 42 0.92 6.74 7.58
C LYS A 42 1.16 5.31 8.07
N VAL A 43 1.72 4.44 7.22
CA VAL A 43 2.02 3.04 7.59
C VAL A 43 3.02 2.98 8.75
N ARG A 44 4.09 3.78 8.71
CA ARG A 44 5.10 3.84 9.79
C ARG A 44 4.56 4.46 11.09
N GLN A 45 3.64 5.41 10.99
CA GLN A 45 2.95 5.98 12.16
C GLN A 45 2.06 4.93 12.83
N THR A 46 1.30 4.15 12.05
CA THR A 46 0.44 3.09 12.57
C THR A 46 1.23 1.92 13.15
N ARG A 47 2.34 1.55 12.50
CA ARG A 47 3.23 0.48 12.98
C ARG A 47 4.68 0.86 12.72
N GLN A 48 5.39 1.17 13.78
CA GLN A 48 6.81 1.54 13.71
C GLN A 48 7.66 0.41 13.07
N TYR A 49 8.77 0.82 12.45
CA TYR A 49 9.75 -0.06 11.81
C TYR A 49 9.26 -0.85 10.60
N THR A 50 8.10 -0.49 10.02
CA THR A 50 7.64 -1.04 8.75
C THR A 50 8.31 -0.38 7.54
N ILE A 51 8.38 -1.09 6.40
CA ILE A 51 9.03 -0.62 5.16
C ILE A 51 10.52 -0.38 5.44
N LYS A 52 11.25 -1.48 5.60
CA LYS A 52 12.58 -1.53 6.20
C LYS A 52 13.74 -1.15 5.28
N THR A 53 13.51 -1.17 3.97
CA THR A 53 14.59 -0.97 2.99
C THR A 53 14.22 0.08 1.96
N LYS A 54 15.25 0.73 1.40
CA LYS A 54 15.05 1.70 0.32
C LYS A 54 14.40 1.07 -0.91
N GLN A 55 14.69 -0.21 -1.18
CA GLN A 55 14.03 -0.96 -2.24
C GLN A 55 12.50 -1.06 -2.03
N GLN A 56 12.05 -1.23 -0.79
CA GLN A 56 10.62 -1.27 -0.45
C GLN A 56 9.98 0.11 -0.59
N GLU A 57 10.64 1.18 -0.17
CA GLU A 57 10.16 2.54 -0.43
C GLU A 57 10.05 2.80 -1.94
N ASN A 58 11.13 2.52 -2.68
CA ASN A 58 11.19 2.72 -4.14
C ASN A 58 10.14 1.89 -4.88
N PHE A 59 9.72 0.75 -4.34
CA PHE A 59 8.60 -0.01 -4.88
C PHE A 59 7.28 0.76 -4.76
N VAL A 60 7.01 1.39 -3.61
CA VAL A 60 5.80 2.21 -3.42
C VAL A 60 5.81 3.42 -4.36
N PHE A 61 6.97 4.08 -4.53
CA PHE A 61 7.10 5.19 -5.48
C PHE A 61 6.85 4.75 -6.93
N ARG A 62 7.45 3.62 -7.37
CA ARG A 62 7.20 3.07 -8.71
C ARG A 62 5.74 2.68 -8.90
N PHE A 63 5.13 2.03 -7.90
CA PHE A 63 3.72 1.71 -7.93
C PHE A 63 2.86 2.96 -8.14
N ALA A 64 3.14 4.06 -7.43
CA ALA A 64 2.41 5.31 -7.60
C ALA A 64 2.57 5.92 -9.00
N GLN A 65 3.73 5.77 -9.64
CA GLN A 65 3.99 6.25 -11.00
C GLN A 65 3.29 5.38 -12.07
N GLU A 66 3.21 4.08 -11.84
CA GLU A 66 2.65 3.12 -12.79
C GLU A 66 1.14 2.93 -12.65
N LEU A 67 0.55 3.40 -11.54
CA LEU A 67 -0.88 3.28 -11.27
C LEU A 67 -1.66 4.24 -12.17
N THR A 68 -2.46 3.68 -13.07
CA THR A 68 -3.40 4.42 -13.91
C THR A 68 -4.84 4.10 -13.52
N PRO A 69 -5.81 4.98 -13.84
CA PRO A 69 -7.23 4.68 -13.65
C PRO A 69 -7.64 3.36 -14.30
N GLU A 70 -7.17 3.05 -15.53
CA GLU A 70 -7.55 1.80 -16.20
C GLU A 70 -7.06 0.55 -15.45
N LYS A 71 -5.85 0.61 -14.88
CA LYS A 71 -5.30 -0.47 -14.06
C LYS A 71 -6.07 -0.66 -12.74
N LEU A 72 -6.77 0.36 -12.26
CA LEU A 72 -7.59 0.26 -11.05
C LEU A 72 -8.94 -0.43 -11.34
N THR A 73 -9.52 -0.17 -12.52
CA THR A 73 -10.85 -0.65 -12.93
C THR A 73 -10.87 -2.14 -13.32
N LEU A 74 -9.76 -2.68 -13.84
CA LEU A 74 -9.64 -4.10 -14.23
C LEU A 74 -9.68 -5.09 -13.04
N SER A 75 -9.70 -4.61 -11.79
CA SER A 75 -9.85 -5.42 -10.58
C SER A 75 -11.29 -5.46 -10.01
N ALA A 76 -12.25 -4.88 -10.75
CA ALA A 76 -13.66 -4.75 -10.34
C ALA A 76 -14.65 -5.58 -11.20
N LEU A 77 -14.15 -6.33 -12.20
CA LEU A 77 -14.85 -7.40 -12.90
C LEU A 77 -14.45 -8.75 -12.27
#